data_AF-A0A174EWJ3-F1
#
_entry.id   AF-A0A174EWJ3-F1
#
_cell.length_a   1.000
_cell.length_b   1.000
_cell.length_c   1.000
_cell.angle_alpha   90.00
_cell.angle_beta   90.00
_cell.angle_gamma   90.00
#
_symmetry.space_group_name_H-M   'P 1'
#
loop_
_entity.id
_entity.type
_entity.pdbx_description
1 polymer ?
#
loop_
_entity_poly.entity_id
_entity_poly.type
_entity_poly.pdbx_seq_one_letter_code
_entity_poly.pdbx_strand_id
1 'polypeptide(L)'
;MRSLMSYYFTEMYGAEQKQYLDANNYNNTKRNHATIVKLIATLKRATTTTDYTYINYYRKTYGEIPLWVLANVLTFGNLSKMFRVFPQSLKSKVSKNFEPLNQHQMEQFLSVLTKYRNVCAHGERLFTYRTVDAIADTPLHKKLSLPQSGNQYEKGKQDLFAVVIAFRYLLPGKDFLEFKRKLIKEIDRVNREVEHISEVELLNKMGFLKNWKNITRYHLN
;
A
#
# COMPACT_ATOMS: atom_id res chain seq x y z
N MET A 1 7.98 2.63 -4.68
CA MET A 1 6.71 3.40 -4.70
C MET A 1 6.90 4.87 -4.32
N ARG A 2 7.42 5.19 -3.11
CA ARG A 2 7.74 6.59 -2.71
C ARG A 2 8.51 7.35 -3.79
N SER A 3 9.65 6.79 -4.19
CA SER A 3 10.53 7.38 -5.21
C SER A 3 9.85 7.54 -6.56
N LEU A 4 9.05 6.56 -7.00
CA LEU A 4 8.30 6.64 -8.26
C LEU A 4 7.26 7.76 -8.23
N MET A 5 6.50 7.88 -7.14
CA MET A 5 5.50 8.92 -6.99
C MET A 5 6.13 10.31 -6.98
N SER A 6 7.21 10.51 -6.23
CA SER A 6 7.90 11.80 -6.21
C SER A 6 8.57 12.10 -7.54
N TYR A 7 9.17 11.09 -8.19
CA TYR A 7 9.83 11.23 -9.48
C TYR A 7 8.84 11.68 -10.55
N TYR A 8 7.76 10.92 -10.79
CA TYR A 8 6.83 11.26 -11.86
C TYR A 8 6.02 12.53 -11.59
N PHE A 9 5.76 12.87 -10.32
CA PHE A 9 5.13 14.15 -9.99
C PHE A 9 6.08 15.30 -10.32
N THR A 10 7.34 15.20 -9.91
CA THR A 10 8.38 16.20 -10.20
C THR A 10 8.65 16.33 -11.69
N GLU A 11 8.70 15.22 -12.43
CA GLU A 11 8.85 15.19 -13.88
C GLU A 11 7.71 15.95 -14.58
N MET A 12 6.48 15.86 -14.05
CA MET A 12 5.30 16.47 -14.65
C MET A 12 5.15 17.96 -14.31
N TYR A 13 5.46 18.36 -13.08
CA TYR A 13 5.13 19.69 -12.55
C TYR A 13 6.35 20.54 -12.15
N GLY A 14 7.53 19.94 -12.09
CA GLY A 14 8.76 20.59 -11.63
C GLY A 14 9.12 20.27 -10.17
N ALA A 15 10.34 20.67 -9.78
CA ALA A 15 10.93 20.38 -8.48
C ALA A 15 10.59 21.38 -7.37
N GLU A 16 10.10 22.57 -7.74
CA GLU A 16 9.83 23.65 -6.81
C GLU A 16 8.78 23.25 -5.76
N GLN A 17 9.00 23.65 -4.51
CA GLN A 17 8.10 23.29 -3.40
C GLN A 17 6.65 23.74 -3.63
N LYS A 18 6.42 24.83 -4.35
CA LYS A 18 5.07 25.32 -4.68
C LYS A 18 4.25 24.29 -5.47
N GLN A 19 4.89 23.43 -6.25
CA GLN A 19 4.21 22.53 -7.19
C GLN A 19 3.43 21.43 -6.47
N TYR A 20 4.01 20.78 -5.46
CA TYR A 20 3.28 19.78 -4.66
C TYR A 20 2.39 20.40 -3.58
N LEU A 21 2.40 21.72 -3.45
CA LEU A 21 1.51 22.48 -2.57
C LEU A 21 0.34 23.15 -3.32
N ASP A 22 0.33 23.06 -4.65
CA ASP A 22 -0.75 23.56 -5.51
C ASP A 22 -1.82 22.47 -5.71
N ALA A 23 -3.06 22.79 -5.32
CA ALA A 23 -4.21 21.91 -5.50
C ALA A 23 -4.50 21.59 -6.98
N ASN A 24 -4.14 22.48 -7.90
CA ASN A 24 -4.38 22.32 -9.33
C ASN A 24 -3.47 21.27 -10.00
N ASN A 25 -2.34 20.94 -9.37
CA ASN A 25 -1.47 19.84 -9.80
C ASN A 25 -1.98 18.45 -9.36
N TYR A 26 -3.18 18.40 -8.78
CA TYR A 26 -3.90 17.19 -8.43
C TYR A 26 -5.24 17.11 -9.19
N ASN A 27 -5.90 15.95 -9.12
CA ASN A 27 -7.23 15.77 -9.68
C ASN A 27 -8.30 16.49 -8.83
N ASN A 28 -8.35 17.82 -8.91
CA ASN A 28 -9.14 18.73 -8.08
C ASN A 28 -10.63 18.78 -8.47
N THR A 29 -11.29 17.65 -8.41
CA THR A 29 -12.75 17.54 -8.52
C THR A 29 -13.42 17.81 -7.18
N LYS A 30 -14.72 18.15 -7.19
CA LYS A 30 -15.53 18.30 -5.96
C LYS A 30 -15.38 17.11 -4.99
N ARG A 31 -15.32 15.89 -5.53
CA ARG A 31 -15.12 14.64 -4.77
C ARG A 31 -13.77 14.58 -4.06
N ASN A 32 -12.70 15.05 -4.70
CA ASN A 32 -11.34 14.93 -4.20
C ASN A 32 -10.90 16.14 -3.36
N HIS A 33 -11.57 17.28 -3.49
CA HIS A 33 -11.17 18.55 -2.91
C HIS A 33 -10.80 18.45 -1.41
N ALA A 34 -11.67 17.86 -0.59
CA ALA A 34 -11.40 17.69 0.85
C ALA A 34 -10.17 16.81 1.13
N THR A 35 -9.88 15.83 0.27
CA THR A 35 -8.66 15.00 0.39
C THR A 35 -7.43 15.81 0.02
N ILE A 36 -7.49 16.60 -1.05
CA ILE A 36 -6.39 17.44 -1.54
C ILE A 36 -6.03 18.50 -0.49
N VAL A 37 -7.02 19.19 0.07
CA VAL A 37 -6.80 20.19 1.13
C VAL A 37 -6.10 19.57 2.35
N LYS A 38 -6.58 18.40 2.81
CA LYS A 38 -5.95 17.67 3.93
C LYS A 38 -4.54 17.17 3.60
N LEU A 39 -4.32 16.73 2.36
CA LEU A 39 -3.00 16.30 1.88
C LEU A 39 -2.04 17.48 1.88
N ILE A 40 -2.39 18.61 1.25
CA ILE A 40 -1.56 19.82 1.19
C ILE A 40 -1.25 20.32 2.59
N ALA A 41 -2.23 20.36 3.50
CA ALA A 41 -1.96 20.73 4.89
C ALA A 41 -0.96 19.78 5.57
N THR A 42 -1.00 18.49 5.24
CA THR A 42 -0.04 17.50 5.73
C THR A 42 1.34 17.70 5.11
N LEU A 43 1.43 17.98 3.82
CA LEU A 43 2.69 18.28 3.13
C LEU A 43 3.31 19.57 3.70
N LYS A 44 2.54 20.64 3.89
CA LYS A 44 2.99 21.90 4.52
C LYS A 44 3.54 21.67 5.94
N ARG A 45 2.90 20.83 6.75
CA ARG A 45 3.46 20.49 8.08
C ARG A 45 4.75 19.67 7.96
N ALA A 46 4.83 18.78 6.98
CA ALA A 46 6.03 18.00 6.74
C ALA A 46 7.20 18.87 6.25
N THR A 47 6.97 20.01 5.61
CA THR A 47 8.06 20.93 5.22
C THR A 47 8.62 21.73 6.39
N THR A 48 7.87 21.84 7.51
CA THR A 48 8.27 22.61 8.69
C THR A 48 8.78 21.77 9.85
N THR A 49 8.66 20.44 9.80
CA THR A 49 9.18 19.53 10.83
C THR A 49 10.66 19.77 11.11
N THR A 50 11.05 19.63 12.38
CA THR A 50 12.43 19.71 12.85
C THR A 50 13.02 18.34 13.18
N ASP A 51 12.22 17.28 13.09
CA ASP A 51 12.56 15.93 13.56
C ASP A 51 13.60 15.24 12.68
N TYR A 52 13.84 15.77 11.47
CA TYR A 52 14.70 15.16 10.46
C TYR A 52 15.82 16.11 10.03
N THR A 53 17.07 15.72 10.28
CA THR A 53 18.27 16.53 9.99
C THR A 53 18.37 16.94 8.52
N TYR A 54 18.01 16.06 7.58
CA TYR A 54 18.05 16.36 6.15
C TYR A 54 16.96 17.37 5.74
N ILE A 55 15.76 17.33 6.32
CA ILE A 55 14.72 18.35 6.10
C ILE A 55 15.23 19.72 6.57
N ASN A 56 15.86 19.76 7.75
CA ASN A 56 16.44 20.98 8.30
C ASN A 56 17.55 21.53 7.40
N TYR A 57 18.42 20.66 6.90
CA TYR A 57 19.47 21.03 5.94
C TYR A 57 18.89 21.64 4.68
N TYR A 58 17.94 20.98 4.00
CA TYR A 58 17.36 21.50 2.75
C TYR A 58 16.67 22.85 2.96
N ARG A 59 15.89 22.98 4.04
CA ARG A 59 15.22 24.22 4.39
C ARG A 59 16.20 25.36 4.68
N LYS A 60 17.30 25.08 5.41
CA LYS A 60 18.31 26.09 5.76
C LYS A 60 19.17 26.50 4.57
N THR A 61 19.56 25.54 3.73
CA THR A 61 20.52 25.74 2.64
C THR A 61 19.85 26.25 1.36
N TYR A 62 18.67 25.72 1.01
CA TYR A 62 18.00 26.01 -0.27
C TYR A 62 16.68 26.78 -0.10
N GLY A 63 16.17 26.96 1.13
CA GLY A 63 14.89 27.63 1.38
C GLY A 63 13.65 26.82 1.00
N GLU A 64 13.81 25.74 0.25
CA GLU A 64 12.74 24.84 -0.19
C GLU A 64 13.13 23.37 -0.04
N ILE A 65 12.10 22.51 0.00
CA ILE A 65 12.28 21.07 0.14
C ILE A 65 11.67 20.39 -1.09
N PRO A 66 12.49 19.76 -1.94
CA PRO A 66 11.96 19.02 -3.08
C PRO A 66 11.11 17.81 -2.66
N LEU A 67 10.14 17.44 -3.50
CA LEU A 67 9.19 16.38 -3.15
C LEU A 67 9.85 15.02 -2.88
N TRP A 68 10.94 14.68 -3.58
CA TRP A 68 11.65 13.41 -3.36
C TRP A 68 12.37 13.36 -2.00
N VAL A 69 12.76 14.52 -1.46
CA VAL A 69 13.29 14.64 -0.10
C VAL A 69 12.15 14.53 0.91
N LEU A 70 11.07 15.28 0.69
CA LEU A 70 9.90 15.30 1.56
C LEU A 70 9.19 13.93 1.63
N ALA A 71 9.17 13.17 0.53
CA ALA A 71 8.52 11.86 0.46
C ALA A 71 9.07 10.85 1.48
N ASN A 72 10.29 11.06 1.98
CA ASN A 72 10.91 10.19 2.99
C ASN A 72 10.27 10.34 4.38
N VAL A 73 9.74 11.52 4.71
CA VAL A 73 9.03 11.76 5.99
C VAL A 73 7.53 11.45 5.91
N LEU A 74 7.00 11.17 4.72
CA LEU A 74 5.58 10.84 4.56
C LEU A 74 5.27 9.41 5.02
N THR A 75 4.18 9.27 5.78
CA THR A 75 3.64 7.96 6.14
C THR A 75 3.10 7.23 4.90
N PHE A 76 2.98 5.90 4.99
CA PHE A 76 2.35 5.11 3.93
C PHE A 76 0.92 5.58 3.61
N GLY A 77 0.15 5.98 4.64
CA GLY A 77 -1.20 6.53 4.44
C GLY A 77 -1.21 7.88 3.73
N ASN A 78 -0.20 8.74 3.94
CA ASN A 78 -0.07 10.00 3.19
C ASN A 78 0.18 9.72 1.70
N LEU A 79 1.05 8.74 1.41
CA LEU A 79 1.34 8.33 0.03
C LEU A 79 0.12 7.69 -0.63
N SER A 80 -0.60 6.80 0.07
CA SER A 80 -1.85 6.23 -0.45
C SER A 80 -2.87 7.32 -0.81
N LYS A 81 -3.05 8.33 0.07
CA LYS A 81 -3.92 9.50 -0.21
C LYS A 81 -3.42 10.33 -1.39
N MET A 82 -2.11 10.57 -1.46
CA MET A 82 -1.49 11.32 -2.55
C MET A 82 -1.69 10.63 -3.90
N PHE A 83 -1.45 9.31 -3.96
CA PHE A 83 -1.70 8.52 -5.15
C PHE A 83 -3.16 8.61 -5.58
N ARG A 84 -4.12 8.49 -4.64
CA ARG A 84 -5.56 8.58 -4.93
C ARG A 84 -5.97 9.89 -5.62
N VAL A 85 -5.34 11.02 -5.27
CA VAL A 85 -5.69 12.33 -5.83
C VAL A 85 -4.76 12.76 -6.98
N PHE A 86 -3.83 11.92 -7.40
CA PHE A 86 -3.06 12.19 -8.61
C PHE A 86 -3.97 12.26 -9.86
N PRO A 87 -3.57 13.07 -10.87
CA PRO A 87 -4.15 12.99 -12.20
C PRO A 87 -4.04 11.58 -12.78
N GLN A 88 -4.97 11.25 -13.68
CA GLN A 88 -5.06 9.95 -14.34
C GLN A 88 -3.74 9.55 -15.04
N SER A 89 -3.13 10.49 -15.76
CA SER A 89 -1.85 10.29 -16.46
C SER A 89 -0.72 9.91 -15.49
N LEU A 90 -0.66 10.57 -14.34
CA LEU A 90 0.34 10.32 -13.32
C LEU A 90 0.12 8.97 -12.60
N LYS A 91 -1.14 8.64 -12.25
CA LYS A 91 -1.49 7.30 -11.72
C LYS A 91 -1.07 6.19 -12.67
N SER A 92 -1.33 6.36 -13.96
CA SER A 92 -0.96 5.41 -15.01
C SER A 92 0.56 5.22 -15.08
N LYS A 93 1.35 6.31 -15.14
CA LYS A 93 2.82 6.24 -15.12
C LYS A 93 3.37 5.46 -13.92
N VAL A 94 2.87 5.75 -12.72
CA VAL A 94 3.28 5.02 -11.50
C VAL A 94 2.90 3.54 -11.58
N SER A 95 1.67 3.23 -12.02
CA SER A 95 1.13 1.85 -12.01
C SER A 95 1.81 0.94 -13.04
N LYS A 96 2.25 1.48 -14.18
CA LYS A 96 3.02 0.74 -15.20
C LYS A 96 4.33 0.12 -14.67
N ASN A 97 4.84 0.59 -13.54
CA ASN A 97 6.02 -0.01 -12.88
C ASN A 97 5.68 -1.29 -12.10
N PHE A 98 4.41 -1.68 -12.05
CA PHE A 98 3.89 -2.82 -11.27
C PHE A 98 2.99 -3.72 -12.13
N GLU A 99 3.33 -3.91 -13.41
CA GLU A 99 2.57 -4.80 -14.29
C GLU A 99 2.38 -6.19 -13.66
N PRO A 100 1.19 -6.79 -13.79
CA PRO A 100 0.05 -6.38 -14.64
C PRO A 100 -0.97 -5.42 -13.97
N LEU A 101 -0.62 -4.75 -12.86
CA LEU A 101 -1.59 -3.92 -12.14
C LEU A 101 -2.01 -2.68 -12.93
N ASN A 102 -3.32 -2.45 -13.00
CA ASN A 102 -3.86 -1.15 -13.41
C ASN A 102 -3.96 -0.19 -12.21
N GLN A 103 -4.19 1.08 -12.50
CA GLN A 103 -4.28 2.14 -11.49
C GLN A 103 -5.39 1.97 -10.44
N HIS A 104 -6.51 1.33 -10.79
CA HIS A 104 -7.60 1.09 -9.85
C HIS A 104 -7.22 -0.02 -8.87
N GLN A 105 -6.63 -1.11 -9.39
CA GLN A 105 -6.09 -2.20 -8.58
C GLN A 105 -4.99 -1.68 -7.64
N MET A 106 -4.10 -0.84 -8.15
CA MET A 106 -3.06 -0.18 -7.35
C MET A 106 -3.64 0.67 -6.22
N GLU A 107 -4.68 1.46 -6.49
CA GLU A 107 -5.37 2.27 -5.48
C GLU A 107 -6.00 1.40 -4.38
N GLN A 108 -6.66 0.30 -4.77
CA GLN A 108 -7.26 -0.65 -3.84
C GLN A 108 -6.22 -1.36 -2.97
N PHE A 109 -5.11 -1.80 -3.57
CA PHE A 109 -3.99 -2.40 -2.83
C PHE A 109 -3.44 -1.41 -1.81
N LEU A 110 -3.20 -0.16 -2.20
CA LEU A 110 -2.72 0.88 -1.31
C LEU A 110 -3.68 1.17 -0.16
N SER A 111 -4.99 1.13 -0.41
CA SER A 111 -6.00 1.32 0.63
C SER A 111 -5.95 0.19 1.66
N VAL A 112 -6.03 -1.07 1.21
CA VAL A 112 -5.98 -2.25 2.09
C VAL A 112 -4.69 -2.29 2.89
N LEU A 113 -3.54 -2.07 2.25
CA LEU A 113 -2.24 -2.04 2.93
C LEU A 113 -2.14 -0.94 3.98
N THR A 114 -2.75 0.23 3.74
CA THR A 114 -2.78 1.33 4.72
C THR A 114 -3.56 0.92 5.97
N LYS A 115 -4.71 0.25 5.80
CA LYS A 115 -5.55 -0.22 6.92
C LYS A 115 -4.81 -1.28 7.75
N TYR A 116 -4.23 -2.28 7.10
CA TYR A 116 -3.44 -3.31 7.79
C TYR A 116 -2.21 -2.75 8.50
N ARG A 117 -1.51 -1.78 7.91
CA ARG A 117 -0.41 -1.09 8.59
C ARG A 117 -0.88 -0.39 9.86
N ASN A 118 -2.07 0.22 9.84
CA ASN A 118 -2.61 0.93 11.00
C ASN A 118 -2.99 -0.03 12.12
N VAL A 119 -3.61 -1.17 11.80
CA VAL A 119 -3.88 -2.25 12.78
C VAL A 119 -2.60 -2.66 13.49
N CYS A 120 -1.52 -2.92 12.75
CA CYS A 120 -0.22 -3.24 13.34
C CYS A 120 0.32 -2.10 14.24
N ALA A 121 0.15 -0.84 13.83
CA ALA A 121 0.64 0.31 14.59
C ALA A 121 -0.17 0.59 15.87
N HIS A 122 -1.44 0.18 15.92
CA HIS A 122 -2.31 0.30 17.09
C HIS A 122 -2.26 -0.94 18.01
N GLY A 123 -1.48 -1.96 17.66
CA GLY A 123 -1.40 -3.20 18.44
C GLY A 123 -2.70 -4.03 18.39
N GLU A 124 -3.53 -3.82 17.36
CA GLU A 124 -4.78 -4.54 17.20
C GLU A 124 -4.57 -5.98 16.70
N ARG A 125 -5.58 -6.84 16.89
CA ARG A 125 -5.51 -8.26 16.52
C ARG A 125 -5.52 -8.46 15.01
N LEU A 126 -4.34 -8.69 14.44
CA LEU A 126 -4.13 -8.83 13.00
C LEU A 126 -4.85 -10.03 12.36
N PHE A 127 -4.82 -11.21 13.00
CA PHE A 127 -5.21 -12.47 12.35
C PHE A 127 -6.72 -12.65 12.15
N THR A 128 -7.55 -11.86 12.85
CA THR A 128 -9.01 -11.82 12.66
C THR A 128 -9.48 -10.54 12.00
N TYR A 129 -8.60 -9.55 11.80
CA TYR A 129 -8.99 -8.27 11.25
C TYR A 129 -9.45 -8.41 9.79
N ARG A 130 -10.56 -7.74 9.47
CA ARG A 130 -11.11 -7.59 8.12
C ARG A 130 -11.34 -6.11 7.87
N THR A 131 -10.83 -5.60 6.75
CA THR A 131 -11.04 -4.20 6.36
C THR A 131 -12.33 -4.03 5.54
N VAL A 132 -12.94 -2.85 5.60
CA VAL A 132 -14.06 -2.47 4.72
C VAL A 132 -13.63 -2.37 3.25
N ASP A 133 -12.36 -2.02 3.01
CA ASP A 133 -11.77 -1.92 1.67
C ASP A 133 -11.41 -3.30 1.14
N ALA A 134 -11.63 -3.56 -0.16
CA ALA A 134 -11.25 -4.82 -0.80
C ALA A 134 -10.27 -4.59 -1.96
N ILE A 135 -9.33 -5.52 -2.15
CA ILE A 135 -8.53 -5.56 -3.38
C ILE A 135 -9.38 -6.01 -4.58
N ALA A 136 -8.98 -5.70 -5.81
CA ALA A 136 -9.64 -6.25 -7.01
C ALA A 136 -9.49 -7.76 -7.14
N ASP A 137 -10.28 -8.37 -8.01
CA ASP A 137 -9.99 -9.73 -8.45
C ASP A 137 -8.67 -9.73 -9.22
N THR A 138 -7.86 -10.75 -8.96
CA THR A 138 -6.55 -10.92 -9.60
C THR A 138 -6.43 -12.35 -10.12
N PRO A 139 -5.57 -12.59 -11.13
CA PRO A 139 -5.28 -13.94 -11.60
C PRO A 139 -4.91 -14.92 -10.47
N LEU A 140 -4.29 -14.46 -9.39
CA LEU A 140 -3.94 -15.31 -8.25
C LEU A 140 -5.15 -15.86 -7.50
N HIS A 141 -6.26 -15.12 -7.41
CA HIS A 141 -7.48 -15.63 -6.77
C HIS A 141 -7.98 -16.87 -7.49
N LYS A 142 -7.99 -16.82 -8.84
CA LYS A 142 -8.38 -17.93 -9.69
C LYS A 142 -7.35 -19.06 -9.67
N LYS A 143 -6.06 -18.76 -9.84
CA LYS A 143 -4.97 -19.76 -9.90
C LYS A 143 -4.82 -20.55 -8.59
N LEU A 144 -5.18 -19.96 -7.45
CA LEU A 144 -5.19 -20.62 -6.14
C LEU A 144 -6.52 -21.31 -5.78
N SER A 145 -7.53 -21.22 -6.66
CA SER A 145 -8.88 -21.76 -6.45
C SER A 145 -9.50 -21.26 -5.14
N LEU A 146 -9.49 -19.95 -4.92
CA LEU A 146 -10.12 -19.35 -3.74
C LEU A 146 -11.65 -19.57 -3.76
N PRO A 147 -12.28 -19.82 -2.59
CA PRO A 147 -13.72 -20.06 -2.51
C PRO A 147 -14.50 -18.82 -2.95
N GLN A 148 -15.61 -19.07 -3.64
CA GLN A 148 -16.51 -18.05 -4.14
C GLN A 148 -17.94 -18.32 -3.67
N SER A 149 -18.63 -17.25 -3.30
CA SER A 149 -20.09 -17.25 -3.12
C SER A 149 -20.68 -16.49 -4.32
N GLY A 150 -21.29 -17.23 -5.25
CA GLY A 150 -21.66 -16.70 -6.56
C GLY A 150 -20.44 -16.16 -7.31
N ASN A 151 -20.46 -14.87 -7.66
CA ASN A 151 -19.39 -14.21 -8.41
C ASN A 151 -18.35 -13.51 -7.52
N GLN A 152 -18.42 -13.64 -6.19
CA GLN A 152 -17.53 -12.93 -5.26
C GLN A 152 -16.64 -13.90 -4.49
N TYR A 153 -15.34 -13.60 -4.41
CA TYR A 153 -14.41 -14.36 -3.57
C TYR A 153 -14.64 -14.06 -2.08
N GLU A 154 -14.73 -15.11 -1.28
CA GLU A 154 -14.94 -15.01 0.17
C GLU A 154 -13.65 -14.69 0.94
N LYS A 155 -12.49 -15.01 0.34
CA LYS A 155 -11.16 -14.88 0.93
C LYS A 155 -10.19 -14.19 -0.01
N GLY A 156 -9.13 -13.61 0.54
CA GLY A 156 -8.09 -12.91 -0.23
C GLY A 156 -8.47 -11.49 -0.66
N LYS A 157 -9.59 -10.95 -0.17
CA LYS A 157 -10.13 -9.65 -0.60
C LYS A 157 -9.93 -8.54 0.42
N GLN A 158 -10.33 -8.81 1.66
CA GLN A 158 -10.41 -7.87 2.78
C GLN A 158 -9.58 -8.33 3.99
N ASP A 159 -8.83 -9.42 3.82
CA ASP A 159 -8.17 -10.16 4.89
C ASP A 159 -6.65 -10.11 4.82
N LEU A 160 -5.98 -10.77 5.77
CA LEU A 160 -4.52 -10.80 5.78
C LEU A 160 -3.99 -11.49 4.51
N PHE A 161 -4.75 -12.41 3.91
CA PHE A 161 -4.36 -12.97 2.63
C PHE A 161 -4.40 -11.96 1.49
N ALA A 162 -5.32 -10.99 1.52
CA ALA A 162 -5.33 -9.85 0.59
C ALA A 162 -4.03 -9.04 0.64
N VAL A 163 -3.43 -8.87 1.82
CA VAL A 163 -2.10 -8.24 2.00
C VAL A 163 -1.01 -9.05 1.30
N VAL A 164 -1.03 -10.38 1.46
CA VAL A 164 -0.06 -11.28 0.82
C VAL A 164 -0.21 -11.25 -0.70
N ILE A 165 -1.44 -11.22 -1.21
CA ILE A 165 -1.70 -11.03 -2.65
C ILE A 165 -1.17 -9.68 -3.11
N ALA A 166 -1.48 -8.58 -2.41
CA ALA A 166 -0.99 -7.25 -2.78
C ALA A 166 0.55 -7.18 -2.80
N PHE A 167 1.23 -7.73 -1.79
CA PHE A 167 2.69 -7.79 -1.75
C PHE A 167 3.28 -8.67 -2.85
N ARG A 168 2.59 -9.73 -3.29
CA ARG A 168 3.05 -10.56 -4.39
C ARG A 168 3.20 -9.77 -5.69
N TYR A 169 2.35 -8.77 -5.92
CA TYR A 169 2.42 -7.87 -7.08
C TYR A 169 3.32 -6.65 -6.87
N LEU A 170 3.41 -6.13 -5.64
CA LEU A 170 4.12 -4.86 -5.38
C LEU A 170 5.60 -5.04 -5.04
N LEU A 171 6.00 -6.20 -4.51
CA LEU A 171 7.38 -6.46 -4.10
C LEU A 171 8.16 -7.17 -5.21
N PRO A 172 9.46 -6.86 -5.38
CA PRO A 172 10.36 -7.70 -6.16
C PRO A 172 10.32 -9.15 -5.67
N GLY A 173 10.54 -10.10 -6.59
CA GLY A 173 10.41 -11.52 -6.28
C GLY A 173 11.25 -11.97 -5.08
N LYS A 174 12.50 -11.49 -4.97
CA LYS A 174 13.40 -11.79 -3.84
C LYS A 174 12.82 -11.30 -2.51
N ASP A 175 12.33 -10.06 -2.48
CA ASP A 175 11.77 -9.45 -1.26
C ASP A 175 10.46 -10.12 -0.85
N PHE A 176 9.64 -10.51 -1.83
CA PHE A 176 8.41 -11.27 -1.56
C PHE A 176 8.73 -12.66 -0.99
N LEU A 177 9.74 -13.35 -1.49
CA LEU A 177 10.17 -14.65 -0.96
C LEU A 177 10.66 -14.53 0.49
N GLU A 178 11.42 -13.48 0.79
CA GLU A 178 11.88 -13.21 2.15
C GLU A 178 10.70 -12.87 3.08
N PHE A 179 9.79 -12.01 2.64
CA PHE A 179 8.54 -11.73 3.36
C PHE A 179 7.75 -13.01 3.65
N LYS A 180 7.52 -13.85 2.63
CA LYS A 180 6.79 -15.10 2.76
C LYS A 180 7.46 -16.04 3.77
N ARG A 181 8.79 -16.17 3.73
CA ARG A 181 9.56 -16.99 4.67
C ARG A 181 9.35 -16.51 6.11
N LYS A 182 9.45 -15.20 6.35
CA LYS A 182 9.19 -14.61 7.67
C LYS A 182 7.75 -14.84 8.12
N LEU A 183 6.78 -14.61 7.25
CA LEU A 183 5.36 -14.82 7.56
C LEU A 183 5.07 -16.28 7.95
N ILE A 184 5.64 -17.25 7.22
CA ILE A 184 5.51 -18.68 7.57
C ILE A 184 6.07 -18.94 8.96
N LYS A 185 7.28 -18.44 9.26
CA LYS A 185 7.91 -18.60 10.57
C LYS A 185 7.06 -18.02 11.70
N GLU A 186 6.46 -16.84 11.48
CA GLU A 186 5.59 -16.20 12.47
C GLU A 186 4.28 -16.98 12.69
N ILE A 187 3.65 -17.48 11.62
CA ILE A 187 2.46 -18.34 11.71
C ILE A 187 2.79 -19.64 12.45
N ASP A 188 3.91 -20.28 12.11
CA ASP A 188 4.37 -21.51 12.75
C ASP A 188 4.69 -21.28 14.24
N ARG A 189 5.21 -20.11 14.62
CA ARG A 189 5.42 -19.73 16.03
C ARG A 189 4.09 -19.61 16.76
N VAL A 190 3.15 -18.82 16.23
CA VAL A 190 1.82 -18.62 16.85
C VAL A 190 1.08 -19.95 16.99
N ASN A 191 1.17 -20.83 16.00
CA ASN A 191 0.54 -22.15 16.03
C ASN A 191 1.12 -23.07 17.13
N ARG A 192 2.36 -22.86 17.57
CA ARG A 192 2.96 -23.59 18.70
C ARG A 192 2.59 -22.98 20.04
N GLU A 193 2.39 -21.67 20.09
CA GLU A 193 2.09 -20.93 21.32
C GLU A 193 0.59 -20.96 21.68
N VAL A 194 -0.30 -21.13 20.70
CA VAL A 194 -1.75 -21.10 20.91
C VAL A 194 -2.31 -22.52 20.94
N GLU A 195 -2.60 -23.04 22.13
CA GLU A 195 -3.15 -24.41 22.31
C GLU A 195 -4.64 -24.54 21.92
N HIS A 196 -5.39 -23.43 21.92
CA HIS A 196 -6.85 -23.44 21.76
C HIS A 196 -7.37 -23.29 20.32
N ILE A 197 -6.48 -23.08 19.33
CA ILE A 197 -6.88 -22.85 17.93
C ILE A 197 -6.02 -23.76 17.04
N SER A 198 -6.67 -24.62 16.26
CA SER A 198 -5.95 -25.44 15.28
C SER A 198 -5.30 -24.58 14.17
N GLU A 199 -4.22 -25.06 13.58
CA GLU A 199 -3.56 -24.39 12.44
C GLU A 199 -4.56 -24.05 11.33
N VAL A 200 -5.46 -24.99 11.01
CA VAL A 200 -6.47 -24.83 9.96
C VAL A 200 -7.44 -23.70 10.30
N GLU A 201 -7.89 -23.63 11.55
CA GLU A 201 -8.78 -22.55 12.00
C GLU A 201 -8.06 -21.20 11.99
N LEU A 202 -6.80 -21.14 12.47
CA LEU A 202 -5.98 -19.94 12.46
C LEU A 202 -5.79 -19.41 11.03
N LEU A 203 -5.39 -20.28 10.10
CA LEU A 203 -5.24 -19.95 8.68
C LEU A 203 -6.56 -19.45 8.08
N ASN A 204 -7.68 -20.12 8.39
CA ASN A 204 -9.00 -19.71 7.92
C ASN A 204 -9.41 -18.33 8.41
N LYS A 205 -9.18 -17.99 9.69
CA LYS A 205 -9.47 -16.65 10.23
C LYS A 205 -8.70 -15.56 9.48
N MET A 206 -7.45 -15.84 9.11
CA MET A 206 -6.58 -14.95 8.33
C MET A 206 -6.93 -14.88 6.83
N GLY A 207 -7.82 -15.75 6.33
CA GLY A 207 -8.18 -15.84 4.92
C GLY A 207 -7.26 -16.72 4.07
N PHE A 208 -6.32 -17.42 4.69
CA PHE A 208 -5.44 -18.37 4.00
C PHE A 208 -6.18 -19.68 3.70
N LEU A 209 -5.93 -20.25 2.52
CA LEU A 209 -6.27 -21.63 2.20
C LEU A 209 -5.10 -22.57 2.49
N LYS A 210 -5.34 -23.88 2.62
CA LYS A 210 -4.26 -24.88 2.81
C LYS A 210 -3.13 -24.76 1.79
N ASN A 211 -3.45 -24.41 0.54
CA ASN A 211 -2.51 -24.23 -0.56
C ASN A 211 -1.94 -22.81 -0.69
N TRP A 212 -2.17 -21.87 0.25
CA TRP A 212 -1.74 -20.47 0.12
C TRP A 212 -0.24 -20.30 -0.14
N LYS A 213 0.58 -21.23 0.41
CA LYS A 213 2.04 -21.26 0.21
C LYS A 213 2.40 -21.48 -1.27
N ASN A 214 1.49 -21.94 -2.14
CA ASN A 214 1.69 -22.09 -3.57
C ASN A 214 1.61 -20.77 -4.36
N ILE A 215 1.31 -19.63 -3.72
CA ILE A 215 1.23 -18.31 -4.39
C ILE A 215 2.49 -17.94 -5.20
N THR A 216 3.66 -18.49 -4.83
CA THR A 216 4.93 -18.29 -5.55
C THR A 216 5.13 -19.21 -6.75
N ARG A 217 4.32 -20.26 -6.91
CA ARG A 217 4.37 -21.19 -8.05
C ARG A 217 3.75 -20.60 -9.31
N TYR A 218 2.95 -19.54 -9.18
CA TYR A 218 2.23 -18.93 -10.28
C TYR A 218 2.94 -17.67 -10.78
N HIS A 219 3.07 -17.59 -12.11
CA HIS A 219 3.43 -16.35 -12.80
C HIS A 219 2.28 -15.35 -12.69
N LEU A 220 2.61 -14.06 -12.64
CA LEU A 220 1.62 -12.97 -12.53
C LEU A 220 1.05 -12.56 -13.89
N ASN A 221 1.71 -12.97 -14.97
CA ASN A 221 1.27 -12.79 -16.35
C ASN A 221 0.09 -13.73 -16.67
#